data_AF-A0A9E5V9X4-F1
#
_entry.id   AF-A0A9E5V9X4-F1
#
_cell.length_a   1.000
_cell.length_b   1.000
_cell.length_c   1.000
_cell.angle_alpha   90.00
_cell.angle_beta   90.00
_cell.angle_gamma   90.00
#
_symmetry.space_group_name_H-M   'P 1'
#
loop_
_entity.id
_entity.type
_entity.pdbx_description
1 polymer ?
#
loop_
_entity_poly.entity_id
_entity_poly.type
_entity_poly.pdbx_seq_one_letter_code
_entity_poly.pdbx_strand_id
1 'polypeptide(L)'
;MTIIICPGIHEQALTDRFVSQLFGDSSNNINYPNILIPPSEGILPISGLHLLHFLNQNIGDKQTTPITFISFSAGVVGAFIAANLWELQGGKIRTFIAMDGWGVPLFANFPIYRFSHDYFTHWTSLLLGGGKANFYAEPSVNHLEMWSNPQAVKGIYIGLSTVNLPEQITGKASDFLHLILNNKEEK
;
A
#
# COMPACT_ATOMS: atom_id res chain seq x y z
N MET A 1 7.46 -7.09 -11.78
CA MET A 1 7.29 -6.75 -10.36
C MET A 1 6.02 -7.45 -9.86
N THR A 2 6.03 -7.99 -8.65
CA THR A 2 4.83 -8.55 -8.01
C THR A 2 4.26 -7.54 -7.02
N ILE A 3 2.96 -7.24 -7.14
CA ILE A 3 2.22 -6.36 -6.23
C ILE A 3 1.12 -7.18 -5.55
N ILE A 4 1.07 -7.11 -4.23
CA ILE A 4 0.04 -7.73 -3.40
C ILE A 4 -0.94 -6.65 -2.97
N ILE A 5 -2.19 -6.77 -3.41
CA ILE A 5 -3.28 -5.86 -3.05
C ILE A 5 -4.04 -6.47 -1.87
N CYS A 6 -3.96 -5.82 -0.71
CA CYS A 6 -4.58 -6.29 0.53
C CYS A 6 -5.73 -5.36 0.93
N PRO A 7 -6.96 -5.59 0.44
CA PRO A 7 -8.09 -4.70 0.69
C PRO A 7 -8.54 -4.74 2.15
N GLY A 8 -9.40 -3.78 2.51
CA GLY A 8 -10.11 -3.77 3.78
C GLY A 8 -11.34 -4.69 3.78
N ILE A 9 -12.25 -4.45 4.72
CA ILE A 9 -13.55 -5.13 4.76
C ILE A 9 -14.55 -4.29 3.96
N HIS A 10 -14.77 -4.64 2.70
CA HIS A 10 -15.72 -3.99 1.81
C HIS A 10 -15.99 -4.86 0.57
N GLU A 11 -16.91 -4.42 -0.30
CA GLU A 11 -17.22 -5.11 -1.55
C GLU A 11 -15.99 -5.18 -2.49
N GLN A 12 -15.84 -6.33 -3.16
CA GLN A 12 -14.75 -6.60 -4.10
C GLN A 12 -14.69 -5.58 -5.24
N ALA A 13 -15.86 -5.09 -5.70
CA ALA A 13 -15.96 -4.10 -6.77
C ALA A 13 -15.17 -2.81 -6.50
N LEU A 14 -14.96 -2.44 -5.22
CA LEU A 14 -14.13 -1.27 -4.89
C LEU A 14 -12.64 -1.54 -5.12
N THR A 15 -12.16 -2.76 -4.82
CA THR A 15 -10.79 -3.19 -5.15
C THR A 15 -10.59 -3.28 -6.66
N ASP A 16 -11.58 -3.79 -7.39
CA ASP A 16 -11.48 -3.91 -8.84
C ASP A 16 -11.38 -2.52 -9.50
N ARG A 17 -12.15 -1.54 -8.98
CA ARG A 17 -12.01 -0.13 -9.36
C ARG A 17 -10.66 0.44 -8.99
N PHE A 18 -10.13 0.18 -7.78
CA PHE A 18 -8.80 0.63 -7.39
C PHE A 18 -7.74 0.16 -8.38
N VAL A 19 -7.75 -1.15 -8.71
CA VAL A 19 -6.80 -1.77 -9.62
C VAL A 19 -6.93 -1.18 -11.03
N SER A 20 -8.14 -1.03 -11.57
CA SER A 20 -8.33 -0.46 -12.90
C SER A 20 -7.92 1.02 -12.97
N GLN A 21 -8.18 1.80 -11.92
CA GLN A 21 -7.75 3.19 -11.82
C GLN A 21 -6.22 3.33 -11.70
N LEU A 22 -5.56 2.42 -10.98
CA LEU A 22 -4.12 2.52 -10.75
C LEU A 22 -3.29 1.93 -11.89
N PHE A 23 -3.81 0.98 -12.65
CA PHE A 23 -3.01 0.26 -13.64
C PHE A 23 -3.62 0.26 -15.05
N GLY A 24 -4.88 0.66 -15.21
CA GLY A 24 -5.60 0.66 -16.48
C GLY A 24 -6.02 -0.74 -16.96
N ASP A 25 -6.70 -0.78 -18.11
CA ASP A 25 -7.06 -2.04 -18.78
C ASP A 25 -5.82 -2.67 -19.42
N SER A 26 -5.39 -3.75 -18.79
CA SER A 26 -4.05 -4.32 -18.86
C SER A 26 -3.79 -5.25 -20.04
N SER A 27 -4.81 -5.49 -20.87
CA SER A 27 -4.87 -6.70 -21.70
C SER A 27 -3.73 -6.84 -22.71
N ASN A 28 -2.99 -5.75 -23.02
CA ASN A 28 -1.98 -5.72 -24.08
C ASN A 28 -0.59 -5.18 -23.66
N ASN A 29 -0.33 -4.90 -22.38
CA ASN A 29 0.93 -4.24 -21.98
C ASN A 29 1.94 -5.23 -21.36
N ILE A 30 3.07 -5.47 -22.04
CA ILE A 30 4.10 -6.47 -21.66
C ILE A 30 4.75 -6.12 -20.30
N ASN A 31 4.67 -4.88 -19.85
CA ASN A 31 5.22 -4.40 -18.57
C ASN A 31 4.21 -4.38 -17.41
N TYR A 32 3.05 -5.03 -17.56
CA TYR A 32 2.04 -5.05 -16.51
C TYR A 32 2.55 -5.82 -15.27
N PRO A 33 2.40 -5.28 -14.05
CA PRO A 33 2.84 -6.00 -12.85
C PRO A 33 2.03 -7.28 -12.65
N ASN A 34 2.66 -8.29 -12.03
CA ASN A 34 1.94 -9.45 -11.54
C ASN A 34 1.15 -9.02 -10.29
N ILE A 35 -0.16 -8.83 -10.42
CA ILE A 35 -1.04 -8.40 -9.32
C ILE A 35 -1.66 -9.62 -8.68
N LEU A 36 -1.44 -9.79 -7.38
CA LEU A 36 -2.08 -10.82 -6.57
C LEU A 36 -3.02 -10.17 -5.56
N ILE A 37 -4.26 -10.64 -5.54
CA ILE A 37 -5.30 -10.19 -4.60
C ILE A 37 -5.76 -11.42 -3.83
N PRO A 38 -5.59 -11.48 -2.49
CA PRO A 38 -6.09 -12.58 -1.69
C PRO A 38 -7.62 -12.67 -1.82
N PRO A 39 -8.21 -13.88 -1.87
CA PRO A 39 -9.64 -14.04 -1.95
C PRO A 39 -10.32 -13.41 -0.72
N SER A 40 -11.38 -12.65 -0.96
CA SER A 40 -12.18 -12.01 0.08
C SER A 40 -13.09 -13.00 0.82
N GLU A 41 -13.42 -14.13 0.19
CA GLU A 41 -14.15 -15.23 0.81
C GLU A 41 -13.21 -16.14 1.61
N GLY A 42 -13.49 -16.30 2.91
CA GLY A 42 -12.79 -17.25 3.78
C GLY A 42 -11.46 -16.77 4.35
N ILE A 43 -10.91 -15.64 3.89
CA ILE A 43 -9.71 -15.01 4.48
C ILE A 43 -10.09 -13.68 5.13
N LEU A 44 -9.94 -13.60 6.45
CA LEU A 44 -10.09 -12.33 7.15
C LEU A 44 -8.94 -11.39 6.74
N PRO A 45 -9.23 -10.15 6.28
CA PRO A 45 -8.20 -9.19 5.85
C PRO A 45 -7.12 -8.90 6.91
N ILE A 46 -7.46 -9.08 8.19
CA ILE A 46 -6.55 -8.90 9.33
C ILE A 46 -5.60 -10.09 9.54
N SER A 47 -5.82 -11.22 8.87
CA SER A 47 -5.08 -12.45 9.13
C SER A 47 -3.79 -12.56 8.31
N GLY A 48 -2.70 -12.07 8.90
CA GLY A 48 -1.38 -12.14 8.26
C GLY A 48 -0.89 -13.57 7.98
N LEU A 49 -1.32 -14.58 8.74
CA LEU A 49 -0.96 -15.98 8.50
C LEU A 49 -1.62 -16.55 7.24
N HIS A 50 -2.91 -16.27 7.03
CA HIS A 50 -3.60 -16.68 5.80
C HIS A 50 -3.02 -15.95 4.59
N LEU A 51 -2.70 -14.67 4.75
CA LEU A 51 -2.03 -13.92 3.69
C LEU A 51 -0.65 -14.50 3.38
N LEU A 52 0.17 -14.82 4.39
CA LEU A 52 1.46 -15.48 4.18
C LEU A 52 1.31 -16.83 3.46
N HIS A 53 0.33 -17.64 3.86
CA HIS A 53 0.03 -18.90 3.19
C HIS A 53 -0.33 -18.68 1.71
N PHE A 54 -1.19 -17.70 1.42
CA PHE A 54 -1.52 -17.31 0.05
C PHE A 54 -0.29 -16.88 -0.74
N LEU A 55 0.63 -16.09 -0.13
CA LEU A 55 1.88 -15.70 -0.78
C LEU A 55 2.75 -16.91 -1.11
N ASN A 56 2.95 -17.83 -0.16
CA ASN A 56 3.75 -19.02 -0.36
C ASN A 56 3.18 -19.91 -1.48
N GLN A 57 1.86 -20.02 -1.59
CA GLN A 57 1.21 -20.77 -2.67
C GLN A 57 1.37 -20.14 -4.06
N ASN A 58 1.31 -18.80 -4.15
CA ASN A 58 1.30 -18.10 -5.44
C ASN A 58 2.69 -17.65 -5.92
N ILE A 59 3.63 -17.44 -4.99
CA ILE A 59 4.98 -16.92 -5.26
C ILE A 59 6.05 -18.01 -5.09
N GLY A 60 5.84 -18.95 -4.16
CA GLY A 60 6.80 -20.00 -3.83
C GLY A 60 8.04 -19.53 -3.04
N ASP A 61 8.82 -20.49 -2.56
CA ASP A 61 9.90 -20.28 -1.57
C ASP A 61 11.20 -19.63 -2.13
N LYS A 62 11.21 -19.18 -3.39
CA LYS A 62 12.45 -18.85 -4.11
C LYS A 62 12.46 -17.49 -4.82
N GLN A 63 11.62 -16.55 -4.41
CA GLN A 63 11.61 -15.26 -5.11
C GLN A 63 12.68 -14.31 -4.53
N THR A 64 13.82 -14.24 -5.24
CA THR A 64 14.85 -13.20 -5.05
C THR A 64 14.35 -11.80 -5.43
N THR A 65 13.22 -11.73 -6.14
CA THR A 65 12.62 -10.48 -6.61
C THR A 65 11.79 -9.86 -5.48
N PRO A 66 12.09 -8.64 -5.05
CA PRO A 66 11.33 -7.96 -4.01
C PRO A 66 9.86 -7.76 -4.40
N ILE A 67 8.95 -7.99 -3.44
CA ILE A 67 7.50 -7.80 -3.63
C ILE A 67 7.04 -6.45 -3.04
N THR A 68 5.94 -5.92 -3.56
CA THR A 68 5.32 -4.69 -3.07
C THR A 68 3.96 -5.00 -2.45
N PHE A 69 3.67 -4.43 -1.28
CA PHE A 69 2.33 -4.46 -0.70
C PHE A 69 1.63 -3.12 -0.90
N ILE A 70 0.36 -3.17 -1.28
CA ILE A 70 -0.57 -2.05 -1.20
C ILE A 70 -1.76 -2.53 -0.37
N SER A 71 -1.97 -1.90 0.78
CA SER A 71 -2.91 -2.38 1.78
C SER A 71 -3.84 -1.27 2.22
N PHE A 72 -5.08 -1.63 2.59
CA PHE A 72 -6.10 -0.67 2.96
C PHE A 72 -6.84 -1.04 4.24
N SER A 73 -7.05 -0.06 5.12
CA SER A 73 -7.88 -0.21 6.33
C SER A 73 -7.44 -1.44 7.16
N ALA A 74 -8.37 -2.32 7.52
CA ALA A 74 -8.11 -3.58 8.21
C ALA A 74 -7.10 -4.50 7.48
N GLY A 75 -7.01 -4.42 6.14
CA GLY A 75 -6.03 -5.13 5.34
C GLY A 75 -4.58 -4.71 5.64
N VAL A 76 -4.36 -3.49 6.16
CA VAL A 76 -3.03 -3.04 6.60
C VAL A 76 -2.49 -3.92 7.72
N VAL A 77 -3.35 -4.38 8.64
CA VAL A 77 -2.94 -5.26 9.75
C VAL A 77 -2.43 -6.60 9.21
N GLY A 78 -3.23 -7.28 8.38
CA GLY A 78 -2.85 -8.57 7.81
C GLY A 78 -1.64 -8.45 6.90
N ALA A 79 -1.62 -7.45 6.03
CA ALA A 79 -0.49 -7.16 5.14
C ALA A 79 0.80 -6.91 5.91
N PHE A 80 0.75 -6.11 6.97
CA PHE A 80 1.95 -5.77 7.73
C PHE A 80 2.52 -6.99 8.45
N ILE A 81 1.65 -7.81 9.07
CA ILE A 81 2.08 -9.07 9.69
C ILE A 81 2.68 -10.01 8.63
N ALA A 82 2.02 -10.18 7.48
CA ALA A 82 2.52 -11.03 6.40
C ALA A 82 3.85 -10.54 5.83
N ALA A 83 4.02 -9.23 5.63
CA ALA A 83 5.26 -8.65 5.13
C ALA A 83 6.45 -8.88 6.06
N ASN A 84 6.23 -8.74 7.38
CA ASN A 84 7.27 -9.05 8.37
C ASN A 84 7.60 -10.55 8.37
N LEU A 85 6.60 -11.44 8.35
CA LEU A 85 6.85 -12.88 8.30
C LEU A 85 7.55 -13.31 7.00
N TRP A 86 7.20 -12.68 5.87
CA TRP A 86 7.86 -12.89 4.60
C TRP A 86 9.34 -12.47 4.65
N GLU A 87 9.66 -11.31 5.23
CA GLU A 87 11.05 -10.88 5.44
C GLU A 87 11.82 -11.82 6.38
N LEU A 88 11.19 -12.28 7.46
CA LEU A 88 11.77 -13.26 8.39
C LEU A 88 12.07 -14.62 7.73
N GLN A 89 11.33 -14.99 6.67
CA GLN A 89 11.60 -16.17 5.85
C GLN A 89 12.68 -15.94 4.77
N GLY A 90 13.31 -14.76 4.76
CA GLY A 90 14.33 -14.38 3.78
C GLY A 90 13.78 -13.77 2.49
N GLY A 91 12.46 -13.56 2.42
CA GLY A 91 11.81 -12.81 1.34
C GLY A 91 12.21 -11.33 1.37
N LYS A 92 12.12 -10.65 0.23
CA LYS A 92 12.43 -9.22 0.14
C LYS A 92 11.19 -8.38 -0.07
N ILE A 93 11.04 -7.32 0.70
CA ILE A 93 10.01 -6.30 0.52
C ILE A 93 10.63 -5.11 -0.18
N ARG A 94 10.11 -4.75 -1.36
CA ARG A 94 10.50 -3.52 -2.05
C ARG A 94 9.92 -2.31 -1.34
N THR A 95 8.62 -2.37 -1.08
CA THR A 95 7.89 -1.27 -0.44
C THR A 95 6.56 -1.76 0.11
N PHE A 96 6.12 -1.11 1.17
CA PHE A 96 4.85 -1.34 1.84
C PHE A 96 4.03 -0.05 1.84
N ILE A 97 2.90 -0.03 1.13
CA ILE A 97 2.00 1.11 1.06
C ILE A 97 0.81 0.82 1.97
N ALA A 98 0.64 1.66 2.99
CA ALA A 98 -0.44 1.60 3.97
C ALA A 98 -1.44 2.72 3.71
N MET A 99 -2.59 2.37 3.12
CA MET A 99 -3.68 3.28 2.88
C MET A 99 -4.67 3.20 4.04
N ASP A 100 -4.78 4.29 4.78
CA ASP A 100 -5.79 4.49 5.80
C ASP A 100 -5.81 3.41 6.90
N GLY A 101 -4.64 2.87 7.22
CA GLY A 101 -4.41 1.95 8.33
C GLY A 101 -4.29 2.65 9.68
N TRP A 102 -5.29 3.45 10.04
CA TRP A 102 -5.31 4.18 11.31
C TRP A 102 -5.18 3.22 12.49
N GLY A 103 -4.39 3.61 13.50
CA GLY A 103 -4.16 2.78 14.69
C GLY A 103 -3.19 1.60 14.49
N VAL A 104 -2.65 1.37 13.29
CA VAL A 104 -1.68 0.29 13.04
C VAL A 104 -0.24 0.79 13.25
N PRO A 105 0.53 0.18 14.17
CA PRO A 105 1.96 0.45 14.32
C PRO A 105 2.72 -0.11 13.12
N LEU A 106 3.46 0.74 12.39
CA LEU A 106 4.21 0.35 11.19
C LEU A 106 5.70 0.66 11.38
N PHE A 107 6.40 -0.25 12.05
CA PHE A 107 7.84 -0.22 12.28
C PHE A 107 8.49 -1.44 11.62
N ALA A 108 9.27 -1.25 10.56
CA ALA A 108 9.91 -2.34 9.83
C ALA A 108 11.23 -1.90 9.18
N ASN A 109 12.00 -2.88 8.69
CA ASN A 109 13.27 -2.66 8.01
C ASN A 109 13.13 -2.38 6.50
N PHE A 110 11.88 -2.31 6.00
CA PHE A 110 11.57 -2.01 4.62
C PHE A 110 10.84 -0.66 4.46
N PRO A 111 10.88 -0.04 3.27
CA PRO A 111 10.25 1.26 3.04
C PRO A 111 8.73 1.21 3.20
N ILE A 112 8.19 2.06 4.08
CA ILE A 112 6.75 2.21 4.30
C ILE A 112 6.27 3.58 3.80
N TYR A 113 5.15 3.62 3.08
CA TYR A 113 4.50 4.87 2.69
C TYR A 113 3.08 4.89 3.25
N ARG A 114 2.69 5.97 3.95
CA ARG A 114 1.33 6.09 4.48
C ARG A 114 0.49 7.04 3.66
N PHE A 115 -0.77 6.67 3.49
CA PHE A 115 -1.79 7.43 2.81
C PHE A 115 -2.96 7.59 3.79
N SER A 116 -3.49 8.79 3.97
CA SER A 116 -4.61 9.05 4.88
C SER A 116 -5.73 9.79 4.15
N HIS A 117 -6.99 9.49 4.47
CA HIS A 117 -8.14 10.17 3.86
C HIS A 117 -8.36 11.60 4.39
N ASP A 118 -7.63 12.01 5.43
CA ASP A 118 -7.64 13.35 5.98
C ASP A 118 -6.36 13.67 6.78
N TYR A 119 -6.23 14.93 7.21
CA TYR A 119 -5.11 15.39 8.02
C TYR A 119 -5.09 14.79 9.44
N PHE A 120 -6.25 14.57 10.06
CA PHE A 120 -6.34 14.04 11.43
C PHE A 120 -5.79 12.62 11.53
N THR A 121 -6.21 11.75 10.61
CA THR A 121 -5.74 10.38 10.48
C THR A 121 -4.26 10.35 10.18
N HIS A 122 -3.76 11.26 9.32
CA HIS A 122 -2.34 11.40 9.05
C HIS A 122 -1.55 11.73 10.32
N TRP A 123 -1.89 12.83 10.99
CA TRP A 123 -1.18 13.32 12.15
C TRP A 123 -1.16 12.29 13.29
N THR A 124 -2.31 11.68 13.59
CA THR A 124 -2.39 10.65 14.63
C THR A 124 -1.62 9.37 14.27
N SER A 125 -1.57 9.01 12.98
CA SER A 125 -0.82 7.84 12.51
C SER A 125 0.70 8.03 12.58
N LEU A 126 1.22 9.26 12.54
CA LEU A 126 2.67 9.52 12.66
C LEU A 126 3.25 9.02 13.99
N LEU A 127 2.45 9.07 15.07
CA LEU A 127 2.83 8.53 16.39
C LEU A 127 3.06 7.01 16.37
N LEU A 128 2.50 6.32 15.37
CA LEU A 128 2.58 4.88 15.17
C LEU A 128 3.54 4.50 14.03
N GLY A 129 4.45 5.42 13.69
CA GLY A 129 5.49 5.24 12.66
C GLY A 129 5.18 6.04 11.40
N GLY A 130 5.96 7.07 11.12
CA GLY A 130 5.69 8.04 10.05
C GLY A 130 6.06 7.62 8.62
N GLY A 131 6.54 6.40 8.39
CA GLY A 131 6.99 5.96 7.05
C GLY A 131 8.16 6.76 6.47
N LYS A 132 8.54 6.45 5.22
CA LYS A 132 9.57 7.14 4.42
C LYS A 132 9.02 8.43 3.80
N ALA A 133 7.76 8.41 3.38
CA ALA A 133 7.02 9.59 2.96
C ALA A 133 5.52 9.33 3.08
N ASN A 134 4.72 10.40 3.13
CA ASN A 134 3.30 10.33 3.43
C ASN A 134 2.45 11.12 2.45
N PHE A 135 1.18 10.79 2.41
CA PHE A 135 0.14 11.56 1.75
C PHE A 135 -1.09 11.66 2.65
N TYR A 136 -1.75 12.81 2.64
CA TYR A 136 -3.08 12.95 3.20
C TYR A 136 -3.97 13.75 2.25
N ALA A 137 -5.25 13.37 2.18
CA ALA A 137 -6.19 14.08 1.34
C ALA A 137 -6.53 15.46 1.91
N GLU A 138 -6.58 16.43 1.02
CA GLU A 138 -6.97 17.82 1.28
C GLU A 138 -7.67 18.36 0.03
N PRO A 139 -9.01 18.57 0.07
CA PRO A 139 -9.90 18.35 1.21
C PRO A 139 -10.02 16.88 1.61
N SER A 140 -10.49 16.62 2.84
CA SER A 140 -10.75 15.25 3.30
C SER A 140 -11.78 14.55 2.43
N VAL A 141 -11.60 13.23 2.28
CA VAL A 141 -12.51 12.35 1.51
C VAL A 141 -13.05 11.24 2.41
N ASN A 142 -14.07 10.53 1.96
CA ASN A 142 -14.54 9.35 2.72
C ASN A 142 -13.47 8.24 2.72
N HIS A 143 -13.40 7.47 3.81
CA HIS A 143 -12.52 6.32 3.97
C HIS A 143 -12.44 5.43 2.71
N LEU A 144 -13.59 5.01 2.17
CA LEU A 144 -13.67 4.14 0.99
C LEU A 144 -13.37 4.86 -0.33
N GLU A 145 -13.50 6.19 -0.39
CA GLU A 145 -13.16 6.98 -1.58
C GLU A 145 -11.65 6.98 -1.81
N MET A 146 -10.87 7.03 -0.71
CA MET A 146 -9.42 6.88 -0.72
C MET A 146 -8.95 5.63 -1.46
N TRP A 147 -9.68 4.52 -1.28
CA TRP A 147 -9.39 3.26 -1.93
C TRP A 147 -10.03 3.12 -3.31
N SER A 148 -11.31 3.41 -3.44
CA SER A 148 -12.05 3.08 -4.68
C SER A 148 -11.74 4.00 -5.86
N ASN A 149 -11.27 5.24 -5.62
CA ASN A 149 -10.97 6.20 -6.68
C ASN A 149 -9.77 7.10 -6.35
N PRO A 150 -8.54 6.53 -6.30
CA PRO A 150 -7.34 7.30 -5.97
C PRO A 150 -7.02 8.42 -6.98
N GLN A 151 -7.58 8.40 -8.19
CA GLN A 151 -7.41 9.46 -9.18
C GLN A 151 -8.22 10.73 -8.89
N ALA A 152 -9.33 10.60 -8.15
CA ALA A 152 -10.17 11.72 -7.74
C ALA A 152 -9.66 12.39 -6.45
N VAL A 153 -8.92 11.65 -5.63
CA VAL A 153 -8.44 12.12 -4.32
C VAL A 153 -7.24 13.04 -4.49
N LYS A 154 -7.45 14.32 -4.18
CA LYS A 154 -6.39 15.34 -4.11
C LYS A 154 -5.85 15.43 -2.69
N GLY A 155 -4.59 15.80 -2.56
CA GLY A 155 -3.98 15.97 -1.26
C GLY A 155 -2.55 16.44 -1.32
N ILE A 156 -1.89 16.32 -0.17
CA ILE A 156 -0.54 16.82 0.05
C ILE A 156 0.38 15.64 0.29
N TYR A 157 1.40 15.53 -0.58
CA TYR A 157 2.56 14.69 -0.37
C TYR A 157 3.53 15.36 0.60
N ILE A 158 4.00 14.61 1.60
CA ILE A 158 5.02 15.02 2.56
C ILE A 158 6.21 14.07 2.39
N GLY A 159 7.29 14.55 1.77
CA GLY A 159 8.58 13.85 1.74
C GLY A 159 9.43 14.14 2.97
N LEU A 160 10.14 13.12 3.49
CA LEU A 160 11.20 13.35 4.48
C LEU A 160 12.39 14.02 3.80
N SER A 161 12.46 15.35 3.85
CA SER A 161 13.73 16.07 3.68
C SER A 161 14.42 16.11 5.04
N THR A 162 15.56 15.44 5.18
CA THR A 162 16.30 15.35 6.45
C THR A 162 17.04 16.63 6.82
N VAL A 163 16.94 17.69 5.99
CA VAL A 163 17.73 18.92 6.15
C VAL A 163 16.91 20.21 5.99
N ASN A 164 15.68 20.16 5.47
CA ASN A 164 14.77 21.31 5.35
C ASN A 164 13.33 20.91 5.67
N LEU A 165 12.45 21.90 5.90
CA LEU A 165 11.00 21.68 6.03
C LEU A 165 10.52 20.70 4.94
N PRO A 166 9.62 19.76 5.26
CA PRO A 166 9.18 18.74 4.31
C PRO A 166 8.63 19.42 3.06
N GLU A 167 9.11 18.98 1.90
CA GLU A 167 8.59 19.46 0.62
C GLU A 167 7.14 19.00 0.50
N GLN A 168 6.23 19.97 0.51
CA GLN A 168 4.81 19.72 0.33
C GLN A 168 4.46 19.87 -1.14
N ILE A 169 4.06 18.77 -1.77
CA ILE A 169 3.62 18.77 -3.16
C ILE A 169 2.14 18.42 -3.19
N THR A 170 1.34 19.30 -3.77
CA THR A 170 -0.08 18.99 -4.02
C THR A 170 -0.20 18.07 -5.23
N GLY A 171 -0.99 17.01 -5.13
CA GLY A 171 -1.19 16.06 -6.21
C GLY A 171 -2.36 15.12 -5.95
N LYS A 172 -2.54 14.14 -6.83
CA LYS A 172 -3.52 13.06 -6.62
C LYS A 172 -2.88 11.88 -5.91
N ALA A 173 -3.69 11.11 -5.17
CA ALA A 173 -3.22 9.88 -4.54
C ALA A 173 -2.66 8.90 -5.59
N SER A 174 -3.29 8.78 -6.75
CA SER A 174 -2.79 7.97 -7.87
C SER A 174 -1.41 8.38 -8.36
N ASP A 175 -1.17 9.69 -8.50
CA ASP A 175 0.11 10.21 -9.01
C ASP A 175 1.24 9.84 -8.06
N PHE A 176 0.98 9.93 -6.75
CA PHE A 176 1.95 9.55 -5.75
C PHE A 176 2.15 8.03 -5.66
N LEU A 177 1.09 7.22 -5.80
CA LEU A 177 1.23 5.77 -5.94
C LEU A 177 2.11 5.42 -7.15
N HIS A 178 1.89 6.05 -8.29
CA HIS A 178 2.73 5.85 -9.48
C HIS A 178 4.18 6.27 -9.25
N LEU A 179 4.42 7.39 -8.54
CA LEU A 179 5.77 7.83 -8.18
C LEU A 179 6.48 6.77 -7.35
N ILE A 180 5.83 6.25 -6.29
CA ILE A 180 6.40 5.19 -5.44
C ILE A 180 6.64 3.92 -6.25
N LEU A 181 5.68 3.52 -7.09
CA LEU A 181 5.74 2.27 -7.84
C LEU A 181 6.83 2.30 -8.91
N ASN A 182 7.04 3.45 -9.57
CA ASN A 182 8.06 3.63 -10.60
C ASN A 182 9.44 3.97 -10.05
N ASN A 183 9.54 4.34 -8.77
CA ASN A 183 10.82 4.57 -8.14
C ASN A 183 11.61 3.25 -8.10
N LYS A 184 12.69 3.22 -8.88
CA LYS A 184 13.71 2.17 -8.77
C LYS A 184 14.55 2.59 -7.58
N GLU A 185 14.26 2.06 -6.39
CA GLU A 185 15.17 2.29 -5.27
C GLU A 185 16.59 1.92 -5.72
N GLU A 186 17.50 2.90 -5.63
CA GLU A 186 18.93 2.68 -5.84
C GLU A 186 19.40 1.64 -4.81
N LYS A 187 20.23 0.72 -5.31
CA LYS A 187 20.75 -0.45 -4.61
C LYS A 187 21.43 -0.12 -3.29
#